data_AF-A0A9E2Q1N7-F1
#
_entry.id   AF-A0A9E2Q1N7-F1
#
_cell.length_a   1.000
_cell.length_b   1.000
_cell.length_c   1.000
_cell.angle_alpha   90.00
_cell.angle_beta   90.00
_cell.angle_gamma   90.00
#
_symmetry.space_group_name_H-M   'P 1'
#
loop_
_entity.id
_entity.type
_entity.pdbx_description
1 polymer ?
#
loop_
_entity_poly.entity_id
_entity_poly.type
_entity_poly.pdbx_seq_one_letter_code
_entity_poly.pdbx_strand_id
1 'polypeptide(L)'
;MKTEIQRICVKAKPTESNPDYYDWQTASIVMFIPENNKSLALKKARDELRRRHWEFTNYEDKSTLIEERVKKEGGEVWETYLSAKKGNIFFRVFPDHFGAGRDGIQPIRPARIEESFIDSVIISAGGKKIPKSTQPGENRADYTIGDFIFELKDIQEEGLQKDTHQNRMAELFEPYFPGKSEITVDPSILSKPDFLKYLDIISKPIKTHIKKASKQIKATRKYLEQPDFKGGIILLNTGFGSFPHEEFAIQVERFARKDSKQFEAIISISTWFYTNGFDSYMFYKFSPEEPRYQEIERIRKAFNDSFEKMMTEAVLGKLPDSAELTSPLSPVAFNYRGIDFNWKPRQIPLPWKKSGH
;
A
#
# COMPACT_ATOMS: atom_id res chain seq x y z
N MET A 1 -39.46 -8.89 -25.66
CA MET A 1 -38.45 -7.89 -26.06
C MET A 1 -37.14 -8.62 -26.34
N LYS A 2 -36.40 -8.27 -27.40
CA LYS A 2 -35.06 -8.83 -27.61
C LYS A 2 -34.13 -8.27 -26.53
N THR A 3 -33.43 -9.14 -25.80
CA THR A 3 -32.47 -8.73 -24.78
C THR A 3 -31.24 -8.11 -25.44
N GLU A 4 -30.91 -6.87 -25.08
CA GLU A 4 -29.67 -6.19 -25.44
C GLU A 4 -28.49 -6.74 -24.62
N ILE A 5 -27.30 -6.68 -25.20
CA ILE A 5 -26.07 -7.09 -24.54
C ILE A 5 -25.24 -5.85 -24.26
N GLN A 6 -25.01 -5.54 -23.00
CA GLN A 6 -24.10 -4.47 -22.60
C GLN A 6 -22.68 -5.04 -22.49
N ARG A 7 -21.72 -4.40 -23.16
CA ARG A 7 -20.29 -4.60 -22.95
C ARG A 7 -19.83 -3.64 -21.86
N ILE A 8 -19.29 -4.21 -20.80
CA ILE A 8 -18.74 -3.46 -19.68
C ILE A 8 -17.28 -3.87 -19.55
N CYS A 9 -16.39 -2.91 -19.74
CA CYS A 9 -14.95 -3.06 -19.48
C CYS A 9 -14.62 -2.29 -18.21
N VAL A 10 -13.97 -2.96 -17.25
CA VAL A 10 -13.57 -2.35 -15.98
C VAL A 10 -12.11 -2.64 -15.70
N LYS A 11 -11.44 -1.73 -14.98
CA LYS A 11 -10.30 -2.11 -14.17
C LYS A 11 -10.78 -2.64 -12.83
N ALA A 12 -10.15 -3.72 -12.40
CA ALA A 12 -10.40 -4.33 -11.11
C ALA A 12 -9.08 -4.79 -10.47
N LYS A 13 -9.12 -4.99 -9.16
CA LYS A 13 -8.09 -5.74 -8.44
C LYS A 13 -8.69 -7.00 -7.79
N PRO A 14 -7.92 -8.07 -7.59
CA PRO A 14 -8.36 -9.23 -6.82
C PRO A 14 -8.56 -8.87 -5.34
N THR A 15 -9.50 -9.53 -4.67
CA THR A 15 -9.54 -9.55 -3.20
C THR A 15 -8.46 -10.50 -2.67
N GLU A 16 -8.13 -10.42 -1.38
CA GLU A 16 -7.21 -11.37 -0.73
C GLU A 16 -7.66 -12.84 -0.86
N SER A 17 -8.98 -13.05 -0.92
CA SER A 17 -9.64 -14.35 -1.10
C SER A 17 -9.70 -14.83 -2.55
N ASN A 18 -9.14 -14.11 -3.51
CA ASN A 18 -9.14 -14.53 -4.91
C ASN A 18 -8.28 -15.80 -5.09
N PRO A 19 -8.83 -16.88 -5.68
CA PRO A 19 -8.12 -18.14 -5.83
C PRO A 19 -7.04 -18.09 -6.90
N ASP A 20 -7.18 -17.22 -7.90
CA ASP A 20 -6.38 -17.29 -9.12
C ASP A 20 -5.29 -16.21 -9.16
N TYR A 21 -5.48 -15.07 -8.48
CA TYR A 21 -4.60 -13.90 -8.57
C TYR A 21 -4.24 -13.35 -7.18
N TYR A 22 -3.11 -12.62 -7.11
CA TYR A 22 -2.72 -11.87 -5.92
C TYR A 22 -3.37 -10.49 -5.90
N ASP A 23 -3.63 -9.93 -4.72
CA ASP A 23 -4.33 -8.66 -4.49
C ASP A 23 -3.64 -7.42 -5.09
N TRP A 24 -2.34 -7.50 -5.37
CA TRP A 24 -1.58 -6.47 -6.09
C TRP A 24 -1.72 -6.55 -7.62
N GLN A 25 -2.22 -7.66 -8.18
CA GLN A 25 -2.30 -7.90 -9.62
C GLN A 25 -3.57 -7.29 -10.24
N THR A 26 -3.52 -6.05 -10.72
CA THR A 26 -4.66 -5.45 -11.43
C THR A 26 -4.92 -6.10 -12.79
N ALA A 27 -6.17 -5.98 -13.25
CA ALA A 27 -6.60 -6.46 -14.56
C ALA A 27 -7.65 -5.54 -15.20
N SER A 28 -7.68 -5.52 -16.54
CA SER A 28 -8.88 -5.16 -17.29
C SER A 28 -9.79 -6.38 -17.38
N ILE A 29 -11.08 -6.21 -17.09
CA ILE A 29 -12.08 -7.27 -17.15
C ILE A 29 -13.17 -6.86 -18.12
N VAL A 30 -13.43 -7.72 -19.10
CA VAL A 30 -14.48 -7.53 -20.10
C VAL A 30 -15.64 -8.46 -19.76
N MET A 31 -16.83 -7.86 -19.66
CA MET A 31 -18.07 -8.57 -19.39
C MET A 31 -19.12 -8.28 -20.46
N PHE A 32 -19.84 -9.32 -20.89
CA PHE A 32 -21.07 -9.16 -21.67
C PHE A 32 -22.26 -9.49 -20.77
N ILE A 33 -23.10 -8.48 -20.51
CA ILE A 33 -24.23 -8.58 -19.59
C ILE A 33 -25.54 -8.52 -20.39
N PRO A 34 -26.38 -9.57 -20.36
CA PRO A 34 -27.69 -9.57 -20.99
C PRO A 34 -28.68 -8.74 -20.17
N GLU A 35 -28.79 -7.46 -20.49
CA GLU A 35 -29.61 -6.50 -19.78
C GLU A 35 -29.94 -5.29 -20.66
N ASN A 36 -31.22 -4.92 -20.69
CA ASN A 36 -31.70 -3.76 -21.46
C ASN A 36 -31.46 -2.46 -20.70
N ASN A 37 -31.55 -2.50 -19.37
CA ASN A 37 -31.34 -1.32 -18.53
C ASN A 37 -29.86 -1.16 -18.18
N LYS A 38 -29.20 -0.11 -18.71
CA LYS A 38 -27.78 0.17 -18.46
C LYS A 38 -27.42 0.22 -16.98
N SER A 39 -28.22 0.87 -16.13
CA SER A 39 -27.95 0.96 -14.68
C SER A 39 -28.02 -0.41 -14.01
N LEU A 40 -28.97 -1.26 -14.41
CA LEU A 40 -29.07 -2.62 -13.91
C LEU A 40 -27.90 -3.49 -14.42
N ALA A 41 -27.43 -3.26 -15.65
CA ALA A 41 -26.27 -3.95 -16.20
C ALA A 41 -24.98 -3.63 -15.41
N LEU A 42 -24.78 -2.35 -15.06
CA LEU A 42 -23.65 -1.94 -14.20
C LEU A 42 -23.73 -2.56 -12.80
N LYS A 43 -24.94 -2.66 -12.23
CA LYS A 43 -25.14 -3.36 -10.95
C LYS A 43 -24.78 -4.85 -11.06
N LYS A 44 -25.31 -5.54 -12.08
CA LYS A 44 -24.99 -6.95 -12.37
C LYS A 44 -23.49 -7.18 -12.58
N ALA A 45 -22.80 -6.29 -13.28
CA ALA A 45 -21.36 -6.35 -13.46
C ALA A 45 -20.60 -6.25 -12.13
N ARG A 46 -20.99 -5.33 -11.23
CA ARG A 46 -20.41 -5.22 -9.89
C ARG A 46 -20.66 -6.48 -9.05
N ASP A 47 -21.87 -7.02 -9.11
CA ASP A 47 -22.21 -8.25 -8.37
C ASP A 47 -21.41 -9.44 -8.89
N GLU A 48 -21.20 -9.53 -10.20
CA GLU A 48 -20.37 -10.56 -10.83
C GLU A 48 -18.88 -10.45 -10.46
N LEU A 49 -18.33 -9.24 -10.40
CA LEU A 49 -16.96 -9.01 -9.89
C LEU A 49 -16.81 -9.53 -8.47
N ARG A 50 -17.72 -9.14 -7.56
CA ARG A 50 -17.70 -9.60 -6.15
C ARG A 50 -17.82 -11.11 -6.05
N ARG A 51 -18.74 -11.72 -6.81
CA ARG A 51 -18.93 -13.17 -6.86
C ARG A 51 -17.66 -13.91 -7.28
N ARG A 52 -16.81 -13.27 -8.09
CA ARG A 52 -15.54 -13.82 -8.56
C ARG A 52 -14.32 -13.26 -7.81
N HIS A 53 -14.51 -12.67 -6.62
CA HIS A 53 -13.41 -12.18 -5.78
C HIS A 53 -12.60 -11.04 -6.43
N TRP A 54 -13.29 -10.12 -7.10
CA TRP A 54 -12.72 -8.89 -7.67
C TRP A 54 -13.36 -7.64 -7.08
N GLU A 55 -12.55 -6.63 -6.83
CA GLU A 55 -12.95 -5.29 -6.44
C GLU A 55 -12.86 -4.34 -7.64
N PHE A 56 -13.98 -3.69 -7.93
CA PHE A 56 -14.07 -2.67 -8.97
C PHE A 56 -13.15 -1.47 -8.65
N THR A 57 -12.43 -0.98 -9.65
CA THR A 57 -11.58 0.20 -9.51
C THR A 57 -12.08 1.34 -10.40
N ASN A 58 -12.22 1.11 -11.71
CA ASN A 58 -12.77 2.10 -12.64
C ASN A 58 -13.44 1.49 -13.86
N TYR A 59 -14.30 2.26 -14.54
CA TYR A 59 -14.78 1.89 -15.88
C TYR A 59 -13.77 2.26 -16.96
N GLU A 60 -13.62 1.39 -17.96
CA GLU A 60 -12.86 1.65 -19.20
C GLU A 60 -13.80 1.83 -20.40
N ASP A 61 -14.88 1.05 -20.47
CA ASP A 61 -15.91 1.16 -21.50
C ASP A 61 -17.28 0.71 -20.98
N LYS A 62 -18.32 1.36 -21.50
CA LYS A 62 -19.73 1.08 -21.20
C LYS A 62 -20.53 1.25 -22.49
N SER A 63 -20.64 0.19 -23.27
CA SER A 63 -21.25 0.22 -24.60
C SER A 63 -22.33 -0.85 -24.77
N THR A 64 -23.30 -0.58 -25.63
CA THR A 64 -24.30 -1.59 -26.04
C THR A 64 -23.80 -2.25 -27.32
N LEU A 65 -23.71 -3.59 -27.33
CA LEU A 65 -23.22 -4.33 -28.48
C LEU A 65 -24.28 -4.37 -29.59
N ILE A 66 -23.85 -4.02 -30.81
CA ILE A 66 -24.68 -4.05 -32.01
C ILE A 66 -24.50 -5.41 -32.69
N GLU A 67 -25.58 -6.17 -32.81
CA GLU A 67 -25.58 -7.56 -33.27
C GLU A 67 -24.88 -7.74 -34.62
N GLU A 68 -25.18 -6.88 -35.58
CA GLU A 68 -24.62 -6.92 -36.93
C GLU A 68 -23.10 -6.71 -36.92
N ARG A 69 -22.59 -5.86 -36.01
CA ARG A 69 -21.14 -5.61 -35.87
C ARG A 69 -20.44 -6.80 -35.23
N VAL A 70 -21.03 -7.38 -34.18
CA VAL A 70 -20.49 -8.57 -33.51
C VAL A 70 -20.50 -9.77 -34.45
N LYS A 71 -21.56 -9.94 -35.24
CA LYS A 71 -21.65 -10.99 -36.26
C LYS A 71 -20.60 -10.83 -37.35
N LYS A 72 -20.30 -9.59 -37.77
CA LYS A 72 -19.24 -9.29 -38.75
C LYS A 72 -17.84 -9.59 -38.19
N GLU A 73 -17.60 -9.29 -36.90
CA GLU A 73 -16.36 -9.64 -36.21
C GLU A 73 -16.15 -11.17 -36.17
N GLY A 74 -17.23 -11.92 -35.90
CA GLY A 74 -17.21 -13.38 -35.89
C GLY A 74 -16.41 -13.97 -34.72
N GLY A 75 -16.02 -15.25 -34.86
CA GLY A 75 -15.17 -15.97 -33.91
C GLY A 75 -15.69 -15.99 -32.47
N GLU A 76 -14.76 -15.96 -31.52
CA GLU A 76 -15.05 -16.03 -30.08
C GLU A 76 -16.02 -14.92 -29.61
N VAL A 77 -15.92 -13.72 -30.20
CA VAL A 77 -16.77 -12.57 -29.84
C VAL A 77 -18.23 -12.85 -30.21
N TRP A 78 -18.49 -13.43 -31.38
CA TRP A 78 -19.84 -13.82 -31.81
C TRP A 78 -20.41 -14.97 -30.98
N GLU A 79 -19.62 -16.01 -30.72
CA GLU A 79 -20.03 -17.14 -29.88
C GLU A 79 -20.40 -16.68 -28.46
N THR A 80 -19.56 -15.79 -27.91
CA THR A 80 -19.78 -15.18 -26.60
C THR A 80 -21.06 -14.34 -26.56
N TYR A 81 -21.30 -13.54 -27.61
CA TYR A 81 -22.53 -12.75 -27.73
C TYR A 81 -23.78 -13.64 -27.77
N LEU A 82 -23.75 -14.74 -28.53
CA LEU A 82 -24.85 -15.71 -28.59
C LEU A 82 -25.07 -16.40 -27.25
N SER A 83 -24.01 -16.75 -26.52
CA SER A 83 -24.11 -17.27 -25.16
C SER A 83 -24.76 -16.24 -24.23
N ALA A 84 -24.36 -14.97 -24.33
CA ALA A 84 -24.94 -13.91 -23.53
C ALA A 84 -26.43 -13.70 -23.83
N LYS A 85 -26.85 -13.80 -25.11
CA LYS A 85 -28.28 -13.76 -25.49
C LYS A 85 -29.12 -14.86 -24.84
N LYS A 86 -28.52 -15.98 -24.45
CA LYS A 86 -29.18 -17.06 -23.70
C LYS A 86 -29.24 -16.81 -22.19
N GLY A 87 -28.77 -15.66 -21.71
CA GLY A 87 -28.79 -15.25 -20.31
C GLY A 87 -27.47 -15.44 -19.56
N ASN A 88 -26.44 -15.99 -20.20
CA ASN A 88 -25.13 -16.18 -19.56
C ASN A 88 -24.37 -14.86 -19.45
N ILE A 89 -23.56 -14.71 -18.39
CA ILE A 89 -22.60 -13.61 -18.29
C ILE A 89 -21.26 -14.10 -18.81
N PHE A 90 -20.75 -13.43 -19.84
CA PHE A 90 -19.35 -13.58 -20.23
C PHE A 90 -18.47 -12.78 -19.27
N PHE A 91 -17.32 -13.34 -18.91
CA PHE A 91 -16.35 -12.72 -18.02
C PHE A 91 -14.94 -13.14 -18.42
N ARG A 92 -14.14 -12.20 -18.91
CA ARG A 92 -12.75 -12.45 -19.31
C ARG A 92 -11.81 -11.46 -18.66
N VAL A 93 -10.75 -11.99 -18.05
CA VAL A 93 -9.72 -11.24 -17.33
C VAL A 93 -8.51 -11.03 -18.25
N PHE A 94 -8.01 -9.81 -18.28
CA PHE A 94 -6.78 -9.41 -18.96
C PHE A 94 -5.85 -8.77 -17.93
N PRO A 95 -4.97 -9.57 -17.30
CA PRO A 95 -4.06 -9.06 -16.28
C PRO A 95 -3.11 -7.99 -16.83
N ASP A 96 -2.83 -6.98 -16.02
CA ASP A 96 -1.86 -5.92 -16.35
C ASP A 96 -0.40 -6.37 -16.18
N HIS A 97 -0.20 -7.49 -15.48
CA HIS A 97 1.10 -8.00 -15.05
C HIS A 97 1.56 -9.15 -15.94
N PHE A 98 2.87 -9.23 -16.18
CA PHE A 98 3.49 -10.34 -16.90
C PHE A 98 3.40 -11.63 -16.08
N GLY A 99 3.01 -12.74 -16.73
CA GLY A 99 2.89 -14.03 -16.06
C GLY A 99 1.98 -13.98 -14.83
N ALA A 100 0.90 -13.20 -14.87
CA ALA A 100 0.00 -13.02 -13.73
C ALA A 100 -0.68 -14.32 -13.29
N GLY A 101 -1.19 -14.31 -12.06
CA GLY A 101 -1.84 -15.45 -11.42
C GLY A 101 -0.94 -16.16 -10.41
N ARG A 102 -1.54 -16.99 -9.55
CA ARG A 102 -0.83 -17.77 -8.52
C ARG A 102 0.05 -18.88 -9.12
N ASP A 103 -0.40 -19.47 -10.22
CA ASP A 103 0.38 -20.43 -11.02
C ASP A 103 1.31 -19.75 -12.03
N GLY A 104 1.38 -18.41 -11.97
CA GLY A 104 2.17 -17.58 -12.85
C GLY A 104 3.64 -17.45 -12.44
N ILE A 105 4.35 -16.55 -13.12
CA ILE A 105 5.74 -16.24 -12.80
C ILE A 105 5.76 -15.34 -11.56
N GLN A 106 6.36 -15.84 -10.50
CA GLN A 106 6.48 -15.10 -9.25
C GLN A 106 7.58 -14.04 -9.36
N PRO A 107 7.32 -12.79 -8.96
CA PRO A 107 8.35 -11.77 -8.92
C PRO A 107 9.39 -12.12 -7.85
N ILE A 108 10.63 -11.66 -8.04
CA ILE A 108 11.63 -11.69 -6.97
C ILE A 108 11.16 -10.72 -5.88
N ARG A 109 10.88 -11.25 -4.69
CA ARG A 109 10.42 -10.48 -3.53
C ARG A 109 11.55 -10.37 -2.52
N PRO A 110 11.93 -9.17 -2.06
CA PRO A 110 12.88 -9.04 -0.97
C PRO A 110 12.24 -9.45 0.35
N ALA A 111 13.08 -9.75 1.34
CA ALA A 111 12.62 -9.92 2.70
C ALA A 111 11.93 -8.65 3.22
N ARG A 112 10.99 -8.82 4.14
CA ARG A 112 10.33 -7.75 4.85
C ARG A 112 11.29 -7.12 5.86
N ILE A 113 11.25 -5.80 5.98
CA ILE A 113 11.98 -5.11 7.04
C ILE A 113 11.19 -5.26 8.34
N GLU A 114 11.76 -6.03 9.27
CA GLU A 114 11.18 -6.32 10.58
C GLU A 114 12.08 -5.79 11.72
N GLU A 115 11.65 -6.00 12.97
CA GLU A 115 12.44 -5.68 14.17
C GLU A 115 13.84 -6.32 14.11
N SER A 116 13.95 -7.56 13.64
CA SER A 116 15.22 -8.30 13.51
C SER A 116 16.20 -7.66 12.51
N PHE A 117 15.67 -7.05 11.44
CA PHE A 117 16.48 -6.28 10.50
C PHE A 117 17.04 -5.04 11.20
N ILE A 118 16.20 -4.29 11.92
CA ILE A 118 16.62 -3.08 12.64
C ILE A 118 17.59 -3.42 13.78
N ASP A 119 17.40 -4.55 14.47
CA ASP A 119 18.35 -5.03 15.48
C ASP A 119 19.77 -5.14 14.89
N SER A 120 19.87 -5.75 13.71
CA SER A 120 21.14 -5.94 13.00
C SER A 120 21.75 -4.61 12.55
N VAL A 121 20.90 -3.67 12.09
CA VAL A 121 21.31 -2.30 11.75
C VAL A 121 21.89 -1.57 12.97
N ILE A 122 21.19 -1.61 14.10
CA ILE A 122 21.61 -0.94 15.33
C ILE A 122 22.92 -1.52 15.85
N ILE A 123 23.07 -2.85 15.87
CA ILE A 123 24.31 -3.51 16.28
C ILE A 123 25.46 -3.10 15.35
N SER A 124 25.22 -3.10 14.03
CA SER A 124 26.23 -2.70 13.03
C SER A 124 26.61 -1.22 13.13
N ALA A 125 25.71 -0.36 13.60
CA ALA A 125 25.99 1.04 13.91
C ALA A 125 26.79 1.24 15.21
N GLY A 126 27.07 0.17 15.96
CA GLY A 126 27.75 0.19 17.26
C GLY A 126 26.82 0.41 18.46
N GLY A 127 25.51 0.24 18.25
CA GLY A 127 24.50 0.27 19.31
C GLY A 127 24.30 -1.09 19.96
N LYS A 128 23.32 -1.16 20.87
CA LYS A 128 22.96 -2.36 21.63
C LYS A 128 21.46 -2.46 21.80
N LYS A 129 20.93 -3.68 21.85
CA LYS A 129 19.56 -3.95 22.30
C LYS A 129 19.44 -3.78 23.81
N ILE A 130 18.35 -3.17 24.25
CA ILE A 130 17.94 -3.13 25.64
C ILE A 130 17.14 -4.41 25.94
N PRO A 131 17.45 -5.14 27.02
CA PRO A 131 16.65 -6.29 27.41
C PRO A 131 15.19 -5.92 27.70
N LYS A 132 14.24 -6.66 27.10
CA LYS A 132 12.81 -6.50 27.38
C LYS A 132 12.54 -6.77 28.88
N SER A 133 11.61 -6.02 29.49
CA SER A 133 11.25 -6.28 30.89
C SER A 133 10.51 -7.60 31.01
N THR A 134 10.80 -8.35 32.08
CA THR A 134 10.04 -9.54 32.48
C THR A 134 8.83 -9.19 33.35
N GLN A 135 8.68 -7.92 33.76
CA GLN A 135 7.56 -7.47 34.58
C GLN A 135 6.37 -7.03 33.71
N PRO A 136 5.15 -7.53 33.98
CA PRO A 136 3.95 -7.11 33.27
C PRO A 136 3.74 -5.59 33.34
N GLY A 137 3.54 -4.95 32.18
CA GLY A 137 3.22 -3.53 32.08
C GLY A 137 4.45 -2.59 32.08
N GLU A 138 5.66 -3.10 32.29
CA GLU A 138 6.88 -2.31 32.16
C GLU A 138 7.41 -2.37 30.73
N ASN A 139 7.11 -1.33 29.94
CA ASN A 139 7.63 -1.21 28.58
C ASN A 139 8.84 -0.30 28.55
N ARG A 140 9.96 -0.84 28.08
CA ARG A 140 11.22 -0.13 27.84
C ARG A 140 11.38 0.17 26.35
N ALA A 141 12.34 1.04 26.06
CA ALA A 141 12.82 1.30 24.71
C ALA A 141 13.70 0.14 24.23
N ASP A 142 13.92 0.08 22.93
CA ASP A 142 14.52 -1.09 22.28
C ASP A 142 16.04 -1.00 22.22
N TYR A 143 16.61 0.20 22.09
CA TYR A 143 18.03 0.36 21.76
C TYR A 143 18.75 1.46 22.52
N THR A 144 20.07 1.29 22.66
CA THR A 144 21.02 2.37 22.99
C THR A 144 22.11 2.51 21.94
N ILE A 145 22.56 3.73 21.68
CA ILE A 145 23.73 4.02 20.84
C ILE A 145 24.35 5.35 21.28
N GLY A 146 25.62 5.34 21.68
CA GLY A 146 26.22 6.51 22.32
C GLY A 146 25.43 6.93 23.56
N ASP A 147 25.01 8.20 23.60
CA ASP A 147 24.16 8.78 24.63
C ASP A 147 22.65 8.75 24.28
N PHE A 148 22.24 8.05 23.22
CA PHE A 148 20.84 7.95 22.80
C PHE A 148 20.16 6.67 23.26
N ILE A 149 18.85 6.80 23.56
CA ILE A 149 17.88 5.72 23.75
C ILE A 149 16.87 5.78 22.60
N PHE A 150 16.75 4.73 21.80
CA PHE A 150 15.80 4.67 20.69
C PHE A 150 14.67 3.66 20.95
N GLU A 151 13.45 4.08 20.67
CA GLU A 151 12.30 3.20 20.50
C GLU A 151 12.04 2.97 19.00
N LEU A 152 11.81 1.72 18.62
CA LEU A 152 11.33 1.34 17.31
C LEU A 152 9.81 1.19 17.29
N LYS A 153 9.17 1.74 16.27
CA LYS A 153 7.78 1.49 15.95
C LYS A 153 7.64 1.23 14.46
N ASP A 154 6.71 0.36 14.10
CA ASP A 154 6.45 -0.03 12.71
C ASP A 154 4.97 0.12 12.39
N ILE A 155 4.68 0.78 11.27
CA ILE A 155 3.35 0.94 10.69
C ILE A 155 3.28 0.04 9.46
N GLN A 156 2.59 -1.08 9.66
CA GLN A 156 2.50 -2.18 8.72
C GLN A 156 1.19 -2.21 7.90
N GLU A 157 0.15 -1.53 8.38
CA GLU A 157 -1.17 -1.59 7.77
C GLU A 157 -1.43 -0.38 6.88
N GLU A 158 -2.02 -0.62 5.70
CA GLU A 158 -2.47 0.42 4.80
C GLU A 158 -3.66 1.18 5.42
N GLY A 159 -3.46 2.44 5.76
CA GLY A 159 -4.45 3.24 6.45
C GLY A 159 -5.73 3.44 5.63
N LEU A 160 -5.68 3.42 4.29
CA LEU A 160 -6.86 3.51 3.44
C LEU A 160 -7.73 2.23 3.44
N GLN A 161 -7.24 1.11 3.99
CA GLN A 161 -8.05 -0.10 4.14
C GLN A 161 -9.00 -0.05 5.35
N LYS A 162 -8.80 0.88 6.30
CA LYS A 162 -9.64 0.97 7.50
C LYS A 162 -10.95 1.71 7.20
N ASP A 163 -12.09 1.08 7.48
CA ASP A 163 -13.44 1.67 7.27
C ASP A 163 -13.58 3.09 7.81
N THR A 164 -13.06 3.34 9.01
CA THR A 164 -13.13 4.67 9.63
C THR A 164 -12.35 5.74 8.85
N HIS A 165 -11.27 5.37 8.16
CA HIS A 165 -10.54 6.26 7.29
C HIS A 165 -11.25 6.39 5.94
N GLN A 166 -11.75 5.28 5.37
CA GLN A 166 -12.51 5.27 4.12
C GLN A 166 -13.71 6.22 4.15
N ASN A 167 -14.52 6.17 5.22
CA ASN A 167 -15.67 7.05 5.37
C ASN A 167 -15.27 8.53 5.39
N ARG A 168 -14.21 8.88 6.15
CA ARG A 168 -13.71 10.26 6.24
C ARG A 168 -13.05 10.71 4.94
N MET A 169 -12.40 9.81 4.22
CA MET A 169 -11.85 10.08 2.89
C MET A 169 -12.96 10.34 1.87
N ALA A 170 -14.02 9.52 1.87
CA ALA A 170 -15.16 9.74 0.99
C ALA A 170 -15.78 11.12 1.21
N GLU A 171 -16.05 11.47 2.47
CA GLU A 171 -16.59 12.79 2.85
C GLU A 171 -15.67 13.96 2.45
N LEU A 172 -14.35 13.75 2.45
CA LEU A 172 -13.37 14.76 2.07
C LEU A 172 -13.30 14.97 0.55
N PHE A 173 -13.37 13.89 -0.23
CA PHE A 173 -13.16 13.92 -1.68
C PHE A 173 -14.46 14.13 -2.48
N GLU A 174 -15.62 13.68 -1.99
CA GLU A 174 -16.92 13.80 -2.68
C GLU A 174 -17.24 15.23 -3.18
N PRO A 175 -17.00 16.32 -2.39
CA PRO A 175 -17.27 17.68 -2.86
C PRO A 175 -16.46 18.11 -4.09
N TYR A 176 -15.31 17.49 -4.35
CA TYR A 176 -14.45 17.79 -5.50
C TYR A 176 -14.94 17.13 -6.80
N PHE A 177 -15.91 16.22 -6.71
CA PHE A 177 -16.37 15.41 -7.85
C PHE A 177 -17.91 15.31 -7.90
N PRO A 178 -18.63 16.43 -8.05
CA PRO A 178 -20.09 16.44 -8.00
C PRO A 178 -20.71 15.54 -9.08
N GLY A 179 -21.60 14.64 -8.66
CA GLY A 179 -22.34 13.73 -9.54
C GLY A 179 -21.51 12.60 -10.17
N LYS A 180 -20.26 12.40 -9.75
CA LYS A 180 -19.46 11.25 -10.20
C LYS A 180 -19.85 10.00 -9.41
N SER A 181 -19.92 8.87 -10.11
CA SER A 181 -20.14 7.55 -9.51
C SER A 181 -18.84 6.83 -9.16
N GLU A 182 -17.71 7.46 -9.47
CA GLU A 182 -16.38 6.92 -9.28
C GLU A 182 -15.40 8.08 -9.03
N ILE A 183 -14.53 7.95 -8.02
CA ILE A 183 -13.57 8.95 -7.60
C ILE A 183 -12.21 8.31 -7.37
N THR A 184 -11.16 8.88 -7.97
CA THR A 184 -9.78 8.52 -7.62
C THR A 184 -9.32 9.40 -6.46
N VAL A 185 -8.83 8.78 -5.39
CA VAL A 185 -8.25 9.43 -4.21
C VAL A 185 -6.85 9.92 -4.57
N ASP A 186 -6.77 11.18 -4.98
CA ASP A 186 -5.52 11.86 -5.32
C ASP A 186 -5.40 13.15 -4.48
N PRO A 187 -4.55 13.19 -3.45
CA PRO A 187 -4.45 14.34 -2.57
C PRO A 187 -3.93 15.61 -3.27
N SER A 188 -3.36 15.52 -4.48
CA SER A 188 -2.85 16.68 -5.21
C SER A 188 -3.93 17.67 -5.67
N ILE A 189 -5.20 17.22 -5.72
CA ILE A 189 -6.34 18.06 -6.11
C ILE A 189 -6.89 18.89 -4.95
N LEU A 190 -6.53 18.54 -3.70
CA LEU A 190 -7.14 19.11 -2.51
C LEU A 190 -6.68 20.54 -2.29
N SER A 191 -7.57 21.40 -1.79
CA SER A 191 -7.17 22.70 -1.25
C SER A 191 -6.22 22.50 -0.06
N LYS A 192 -5.36 23.49 0.23
CA LYS A 192 -4.43 23.41 1.37
C LYS A 192 -5.12 23.04 2.71
N PRO A 193 -6.27 23.64 3.10
CA PRO A 193 -6.98 23.23 4.31
C PRO A 193 -7.45 21.77 4.29
N ASP A 194 -7.94 21.28 3.14
CA ASP A 194 -8.44 19.92 3.01
C ASP A 194 -7.31 18.89 2.90
N PHE A 195 -6.18 19.26 2.30
CA PHE A 195 -4.95 18.46 2.35
C PHE A 195 -4.48 18.25 3.79
N LEU A 196 -4.56 19.27 4.65
CA LEU A 196 -4.25 19.09 6.07
C LEU A 196 -5.25 18.15 6.77
N LYS A 197 -6.54 18.19 6.42
CA LYS A 197 -7.53 17.22 6.92
C LYS A 197 -7.22 15.80 6.44
N TYR A 198 -6.82 15.65 5.17
CA TYR A 198 -6.35 14.39 4.60
C TYR A 198 -5.21 13.80 5.45
N LEU A 199 -4.16 14.61 5.71
CA LEU A 199 -3.02 14.21 6.54
C LEU A 199 -3.46 13.82 7.96
N ASP A 200 -4.37 14.58 8.57
CA ASP A 200 -4.88 14.28 9.91
C ASP A 200 -5.74 12.99 9.96
N ILE A 201 -6.40 12.60 8.87
CA ILE A 201 -7.09 11.30 8.76
C ILE A 201 -6.07 10.16 8.78
N ILE A 202 -5.06 10.21 7.91
CA ILE A 202 -4.09 9.12 7.74
C ILE A 202 -3.07 9.02 8.88
N SER A 203 -2.76 10.12 9.57
CA SER A 203 -1.64 10.16 10.53
C SER A 203 -1.99 9.73 11.97
N LYS A 204 -3.22 9.28 12.22
CA LYS A 204 -3.65 8.86 13.56
C LYS A 204 -2.77 7.73 14.18
N PRO A 205 -2.33 6.71 13.43
CA PRO A 205 -1.40 5.70 13.95
C PRO A 205 -0.07 6.30 14.41
N ILE A 206 0.49 7.23 13.63
CA ILE A 206 1.76 7.92 13.94
C ILE A 206 1.70 8.59 15.31
N LYS A 207 0.64 9.37 15.57
CA LYS A 207 0.42 10.04 16.86
C LYS A 207 0.37 9.05 18.03
N THR A 208 -0.26 7.90 17.83
CA THR A 208 -0.37 6.86 18.87
C THR A 208 0.99 6.24 19.18
N HIS A 209 1.78 5.95 18.14
CA HIS A 209 3.12 5.40 18.29
C HIS A 209 4.07 6.35 19.02
N ILE A 210 4.06 7.63 18.65
CA ILE A 210 4.88 8.67 19.29
C ILE A 210 4.56 8.80 20.79
N LYS A 211 3.28 8.79 21.17
CA LYS A 211 2.89 8.82 22.59
C LYS A 211 3.38 7.60 23.37
N LYS A 212 3.36 6.41 22.77
CA LYS A 212 3.86 5.18 23.39
C LYS A 212 5.38 5.23 23.55
N ALA A 213 6.09 5.55 22.47
CA ALA A 213 7.55 5.69 22.45
C ALA A 213 8.05 6.69 23.50
N SER A 214 7.38 7.83 23.62
CA SER A 214 7.75 8.84 24.62
C SER A 214 7.68 8.31 26.06
N LYS A 215 6.73 7.40 26.37
CA LYS A 215 6.63 6.80 27.71
C LYS A 215 7.75 5.78 27.93
N GLN A 216 8.06 4.99 26.91
CA GLN A 216 9.10 3.96 26.95
C GLN A 216 10.50 4.57 27.14
N ILE A 217 10.82 5.66 26.45
CA ILE A 217 12.09 6.40 26.64
C ILE A 217 12.22 6.88 28.08
N LYS A 218 11.17 7.51 28.63
CA LYS A 218 11.19 8.02 30.01
C LYS A 218 11.39 6.90 31.03
N ALA A 219 10.71 5.76 30.85
CA ALA A 219 10.87 4.58 31.70
C ALA A 219 12.30 4.03 31.61
N THR A 220 12.87 4.01 30.40
CA THR A 220 14.22 3.48 30.14
C THR A 220 15.32 4.33 30.76
N ARG A 221 15.24 5.66 30.70
CA ARG A 221 16.19 6.55 31.40
C ARG A 221 16.28 6.24 32.89
N LYS A 222 15.13 6.01 33.52
CA LYS A 222 15.04 5.63 34.93
C LYS A 222 15.68 4.26 35.17
N TYR A 223 15.39 3.28 34.31
CA TYR A 223 15.92 1.93 34.43
C TYR A 223 17.45 1.87 34.27
N LEU A 224 18.00 2.62 33.32
CA LEU A 224 19.44 2.66 33.06
C LEU A 224 20.21 3.57 34.03
N GLU A 225 19.51 4.31 34.90
CA GLU A 225 20.09 5.36 35.75
C GLU A 225 20.86 6.41 34.95
N GLN A 226 20.36 6.71 33.74
CA GLN A 226 20.94 7.67 32.80
C GLN A 226 19.94 8.79 32.49
N PRO A 227 19.75 9.77 33.40
CA PRO A 227 18.78 10.84 33.20
C PRO A 227 19.12 11.75 32.01
N ASP A 228 20.41 11.87 31.68
CA ASP A 228 20.92 12.78 30.65
C ASP A 228 20.95 12.15 29.25
N PHE A 229 20.61 10.87 29.11
CA PHE A 229 20.56 10.24 27.80
C PHE A 229 19.50 10.87 26.93
N LYS A 230 19.82 11.09 25.66
CA LYS A 230 18.94 11.68 24.66
C LYS A 230 17.90 10.66 24.21
N GLY A 231 16.68 11.11 23.94
CA GLY A 231 15.62 10.22 23.46
C GLY A 231 15.52 10.25 21.95
N GLY A 232 15.25 9.11 21.36
CA GLY A 232 15.08 8.95 19.92
C GLY A 232 13.93 8.03 19.56
N ILE A 233 13.32 8.26 18.40
CA ILE A 233 12.35 7.33 17.81
C ILE A 233 12.80 6.93 16.41
N ILE A 234 12.66 5.65 16.10
CA ILE A 234 12.74 5.10 14.75
C ILE A 234 11.32 4.68 14.38
N LEU A 235 10.72 5.32 13.39
CA LEU A 235 9.40 4.96 12.89
C LEU A 235 9.52 4.41 11.47
N LEU A 236 9.17 3.14 11.31
CA LEU A 236 9.09 2.49 10.02
C LEU A 236 7.68 2.64 9.43
N ASN A 237 7.63 2.90 8.14
CA ASN A 237 6.45 2.75 7.29
C ASN A 237 6.76 1.62 6.29
N THR A 238 6.32 0.40 6.63
CA THR A 238 6.55 -0.80 5.81
C THR A 238 5.31 -1.29 5.07
N GLY A 239 4.13 -0.69 5.32
CA GLY A 239 2.90 -1.08 4.62
C GLY A 239 1.91 0.05 4.36
N PHE A 240 2.25 1.30 4.67
CA PHE A 240 1.39 2.46 4.40
C PHE A 240 1.77 3.11 3.05
N GLY A 241 1.53 2.37 1.97
CA GLY A 241 1.94 2.73 0.61
C GLY A 241 1.24 3.97 0.04
N SER A 242 0.03 4.29 0.52
CA SER A 242 -0.68 5.49 0.10
C SER A 242 -0.11 6.79 0.68
N PHE A 243 0.89 6.71 1.56
CA PHE A 243 1.43 7.84 2.28
C PHE A 243 2.88 8.12 1.85
N PRO A 244 3.13 9.14 1.01
CA PRO A 244 4.48 9.52 0.59
C PRO A 244 5.42 9.76 1.76
N HIS A 245 6.69 9.40 1.58
CA HIS A 245 7.69 9.46 2.65
C HIS A 245 7.89 10.88 3.20
N GLU A 246 7.87 11.89 2.34
CA GLU A 246 8.09 13.29 2.71
C GLU A 246 7.01 13.75 3.69
N GLU A 247 5.75 13.48 3.35
CA GLU A 247 4.61 13.84 4.18
C GLU A 247 4.58 12.99 5.46
N PHE A 248 4.93 11.71 5.36
CA PHE A 248 5.10 10.83 6.52
C PHE A 248 6.13 11.41 7.50
N ALA A 249 7.36 11.68 7.04
CA ALA A 249 8.43 12.22 7.86
C ALA A 249 8.07 13.57 8.49
N ILE A 250 7.41 14.46 7.74
CA ILE A 250 6.90 15.74 8.26
C ILE A 250 5.89 15.51 9.39
N GLN A 251 4.96 14.55 9.26
CA GLN A 251 3.99 14.26 10.31
C GLN A 251 4.64 13.62 11.53
N VAL A 252 5.61 12.72 11.35
CA VAL A 252 6.37 12.16 12.47
C VAL A 252 7.08 13.26 13.26
N GLU A 253 7.81 14.14 12.57
CA GLU A 253 8.50 15.28 13.18
C GLU A 253 7.51 16.19 13.93
N ARG A 254 6.42 16.58 13.25
CA ARG A 254 5.36 17.44 13.82
C ARG A 254 4.81 16.85 15.12
N PHE A 255 4.41 15.58 15.13
CA PHE A 255 3.85 14.95 16.31
C PHE A 255 4.89 14.71 17.39
N ALA A 256 6.12 14.32 17.03
CA ALA A 256 7.18 14.09 18.00
C ALA A 256 7.54 15.37 18.75
N ARG A 257 7.67 16.50 18.04
CA ARG A 257 7.96 17.82 18.64
C ARG A 257 6.78 18.41 19.40
N LYS A 258 5.55 18.24 18.89
CA LYS A 258 4.34 18.79 19.51
C LYS A 258 3.91 18.02 20.77
N ASP A 259 3.92 16.69 20.70
CA ASP A 259 3.31 15.85 21.73
C ASP A 259 4.34 15.38 22.79
N SER A 260 5.64 15.62 22.59
CA SER A 260 6.67 15.22 23.56
C SER A 260 7.94 16.07 23.53
N LYS A 261 8.51 16.29 24.71
CA LYS A 261 9.88 16.84 24.88
C LYS A 261 10.95 15.75 25.02
N GLN A 262 10.57 14.48 24.89
CA GLN A 262 11.48 13.36 25.12
C GLN A 262 12.38 13.09 23.91
N PHE A 263 11.99 13.52 22.71
CA PHE A 263 12.71 13.21 21.47
C PHE A 263 13.67 14.33 21.08
N GLU A 264 14.94 13.98 20.97
CA GLU A 264 15.99 14.80 20.37
C GLU A 264 16.28 14.33 18.95
N ALA A 265 16.26 13.01 18.73
CA ALA A 265 16.42 12.35 17.44
C ALA A 265 15.09 11.77 16.94
N ILE A 266 14.79 11.96 15.66
CA ILE A 266 13.61 11.41 15.01
C ILE A 266 14.09 10.81 13.69
N ILE A 267 13.92 9.50 13.54
CA ILE A 267 14.27 8.75 12.34
C ILE A 267 12.95 8.23 11.76
N SER A 268 12.71 8.55 10.50
CA SER A 268 11.57 8.02 9.73
C SER A 268 12.10 7.24 8.55
N ILE A 269 11.60 6.02 8.35
CA ILE A 269 12.04 5.16 7.25
C ILE A 269 10.78 4.66 6.55
N SER A 270 10.65 4.91 5.25
CA SER A 270 9.59 4.29 4.45
C SER A 270 10.21 3.32 3.46
N THR A 271 9.58 2.17 3.30
CA THR A 271 9.96 1.19 2.27
C THR A 271 8.75 0.80 1.44
N TRP A 272 8.95 0.60 0.15
CA TRP A 272 7.86 0.20 -0.74
C TRP A 272 8.37 -0.64 -1.90
N PHE A 273 7.50 -1.54 -2.35
CA PHE A 273 7.80 -2.51 -3.39
C PHE A 273 6.81 -2.38 -4.55
N TYR A 274 7.33 -2.31 -5.77
CA TYR A 274 6.54 -2.34 -7.00
C TYR A 274 7.01 -3.49 -7.88
N THR A 275 6.07 -4.11 -8.60
CA THR A 275 6.40 -5.09 -9.65
C THR A 275 5.35 -5.04 -10.74
N ASN A 276 5.75 -5.33 -11.99
CA ASN A 276 4.81 -5.64 -13.07
C ASN A 276 4.79 -7.14 -13.42
N GLY A 277 5.34 -7.99 -12.54
CA GLY A 277 5.55 -9.42 -12.77
C GLY A 277 6.84 -9.78 -13.52
N PHE A 278 7.42 -8.82 -14.25
CA PHE A 278 8.72 -8.97 -14.93
C PHE A 278 9.81 -8.15 -14.23
N ASP A 279 9.63 -6.83 -14.17
CA ASP A 279 10.49 -5.91 -13.43
C ASP A 279 10.00 -5.78 -11.99
N SER A 280 10.92 -5.79 -11.04
CA SER A 280 10.63 -5.65 -9.60
C SER A 280 11.58 -4.61 -8.99
N TYR A 281 11.03 -3.63 -8.28
CA TYR A 281 11.79 -2.56 -7.64
C TYR A 281 11.38 -2.38 -6.19
N MET A 282 12.36 -2.54 -5.29
CA MET A 282 12.23 -2.20 -3.88
C MET A 282 12.96 -0.89 -3.63
N PHE A 283 12.29 0.02 -2.94
CA PHE A 283 12.83 1.33 -2.60
C PHE A 283 12.75 1.55 -1.10
N TYR A 284 13.61 2.42 -0.61
CA TYR A 284 13.48 3.00 0.71
C TYR A 284 13.80 4.50 0.68
N LYS A 285 13.30 5.22 1.68
CA LYS A 285 13.78 6.56 2.04
C LYS A 285 14.01 6.63 3.54
N PHE A 286 15.03 7.39 3.92
CA PHE A 286 15.45 7.59 5.29
C PHE A 286 15.48 9.10 5.58
N SER A 287 14.78 9.52 6.62
CA SER A 287 14.77 10.90 7.12
C SER A 287 15.29 10.95 8.56
N PRO A 288 16.07 11.98 8.93
CA PRO A 288 16.50 13.10 8.09
C PRO A 288 17.56 12.69 7.06
N GLU A 289 17.56 13.33 5.90
CA GLU A 289 18.59 13.15 4.86
C GLU A 289 19.96 13.67 5.31
N GLU A 290 19.96 14.74 6.10
CA GLU A 290 21.15 15.34 6.72
C GLU A 290 21.03 15.26 8.25
N PRO A 291 21.56 14.19 8.87
CA PRO A 291 21.45 14.02 10.31
C PRO A 291 22.33 15.00 11.10
N ARG A 292 21.77 15.58 12.15
CA ARG A 292 22.50 16.45 13.09
C ARG A 292 23.48 15.68 13.99
N TYR A 293 23.19 14.42 14.28
CA TYR A 293 23.93 13.60 15.24
C TYR A 293 24.67 12.47 14.54
N GLN A 294 25.92 12.23 14.94
CA GLN A 294 26.76 11.18 14.36
C GLN A 294 26.17 9.78 14.58
N GLU A 295 25.43 9.56 15.66
CA GLU A 295 24.68 8.32 15.94
C GLU A 295 23.67 8.02 14.85
N ILE A 296 22.90 9.03 14.41
CA ILE A 296 21.91 8.84 13.36
C ILE A 296 22.59 8.57 12.02
N GLU A 297 23.71 9.24 11.74
CA GLU A 297 24.48 9.00 10.52
C GLU A 297 25.04 7.57 10.48
N ARG A 298 25.51 7.04 11.62
CA ARG A 298 25.92 5.64 11.75
C ARG A 298 24.75 4.68 11.49
N ILE A 299 23.57 4.96 12.04
CA ILE A 299 22.36 4.17 11.79
C ILE A 299 21.99 4.20 10.31
N ARG A 300 22.00 5.39 9.67
CA ARG A 300 21.68 5.57 8.25
C ARG A 300 22.61 4.76 7.36
N LYS A 301 23.92 4.84 7.61
CA LYS A 301 24.92 4.04 6.87
C LYS A 301 24.69 2.53 7.07
N ALA A 302 24.55 2.09 8.32
CA ALA A 302 24.30 0.68 8.63
C ALA A 302 22.99 0.16 8.01
N PHE A 303 21.96 1.00 7.93
CA PHE A 303 20.71 0.68 7.27
C PHE A 303 20.92 0.48 5.76
N ASN A 304 21.62 1.41 5.09
CA ASN A 304 21.93 1.27 3.66
C ASN A 304 22.69 -0.02 3.37
N ASP A 305 23.78 -0.26 4.12
CA ASP A 305 24.61 -1.46 3.93
C ASP A 305 23.80 -2.75 4.14
N SER A 306 22.92 -2.76 5.16
CA SER A 306 22.04 -3.91 5.44
C SER A 306 20.97 -4.11 4.37
N PHE A 307 20.42 -3.01 3.83
CA PHE A 307 19.43 -3.05 2.76
C PHE A 307 20.04 -3.55 1.44
N GLU A 308 21.22 -3.06 1.06
CA GLU A 308 21.95 -3.54 -0.13
C GLU A 308 22.28 -5.03 -0.03
N LYS A 309 22.70 -5.49 1.15
CA LYS A 309 22.94 -6.90 1.43
C LYS A 309 21.66 -7.73 1.26
N MET A 310 20.56 -7.30 1.87
CA MET A 310 19.25 -7.97 1.75
C MET A 310 18.79 -8.06 0.30
N MET A 311 18.94 -6.98 -0.48
CA MET A 311 18.59 -6.99 -1.90
C MET A 311 19.48 -7.94 -2.71
N THR A 312 20.78 -8.00 -2.40
CA THR A 312 21.72 -8.94 -3.02
C THR A 312 21.33 -10.39 -2.72
N GLU A 313 20.98 -10.70 -1.47
CA GLU A 313 20.52 -12.03 -1.06
C GLU A 313 19.20 -12.41 -1.75
N ALA A 314 18.26 -11.47 -1.90
CA ALA A 314 17.01 -11.68 -2.64
C ALA A 314 17.26 -12.04 -4.11
N VAL A 315 18.13 -11.29 -4.80
CA VAL A 315 18.44 -11.54 -6.23
C VAL A 315 19.20 -12.86 -6.42
N LEU A 316 20.08 -13.22 -5.48
CA LEU A 316 20.83 -14.47 -5.53
C LEU A 316 20.02 -15.69 -5.06
N GLY A 317 18.77 -15.52 -4.63
CA GLY A 317 17.94 -16.60 -4.09
C GLY A 317 18.51 -17.19 -2.79
N LYS A 318 19.18 -16.37 -1.98
CA LYS A 318 19.85 -16.75 -0.73
C LYS A 318 19.08 -16.31 0.53
N LEU A 319 17.85 -15.82 0.37
CA LEU A 319 17.00 -15.53 1.53
C LEU A 319 16.69 -16.83 2.28
N PRO A 320 16.69 -16.82 3.62
CA PRO A 320 16.24 -17.97 4.41
C PRO A 320 14.80 -18.34 4.07
N ASP A 321 14.46 -19.64 4.10
CA ASP A 321 13.09 -20.12 3.87
C ASP A 321 12.07 -19.53 4.88
N SER A 322 12.55 -19.13 6.06
CA SER A 322 11.75 -18.50 7.11
C SER A 322 11.55 -16.99 6.91
N ALA A 323 12.15 -16.37 5.89
CA ALA A 323 12.04 -14.94 5.68
C ALA A 323 10.62 -14.57 5.24
N GLU A 324 9.98 -13.66 5.97
CA GLU A 324 8.76 -13.04 5.48
C GLU A 324 9.10 -12.16 4.28
N LEU A 325 8.32 -12.26 3.20
CA LEU A 325 8.59 -11.55 1.96
C LEU A 325 7.73 -10.29 1.85
N THR A 326 8.32 -9.17 1.46
CA THR A 326 7.58 -7.92 1.20
C THR A 326 6.55 -8.13 0.09
N SER A 327 5.30 -7.75 0.33
CA SER A 327 4.25 -7.73 -0.71
C SER A 327 4.35 -6.45 -1.55
N PRO A 328 4.10 -6.52 -2.87
CA PRO A 328 3.97 -5.32 -3.69
C PRO A 328 2.86 -4.42 -3.15
N LEU A 329 2.97 -3.11 -3.38
CA LEU A 329 1.87 -2.20 -3.06
C LEU A 329 0.64 -2.56 -3.88
N SER A 330 -0.47 -2.81 -3.18
CA SER A 330 -1.77 -3.12 -3.76
C SER A 330 -2.63 -1.86 -3.86
N PRO A 331 -3.43 -1.69 -4.93
CA PRO A 331 -4.44 -0.65 -4.96
C PRO A 331 -5.44 -0.81 -3.82
N VAL A 332 -6.11 0.28 -3.46
CA VAL A 332 -7.22 0.27 -2.50
C VAL A 332 -8.48 0.68 -3.24
N ALA A 333 -9.55 -0.09 -3.06
CA ALA A 333 -10.86 0.21 -3.62
C ALA A 333 -11.92 0.02 -2.54
N PHE A 334 -12.90 0.92 -2.49
CA PHE A 334 -14.03 0.82 -1.56
C PHE A 334 -15.26 1.55 -2.10
N ASN A 335 -16.45 1.18 -1.63
CA ASN A 335 -17.69 1.85 -2.00
C ASN A 335 -18.26 2.61 -0.80
N TYR A 336 -18.58 3.88 -0.98
CA TYR A 336 -19.26 4.69 0.02
C TYR A 336 -20.51 5.31 -0.59
N ARG A 337 -21.68 4.95 -0.06
CA ARG A 337 -23.00 5.46 -0.50
C ARG A 337 -23.24 5.35 -2.02
N GLY A 338 -22.74 4.29 -2.65
CA GLY A 338 -22.92 4.05 -4.09
C GLY A 338 -21.90 4.74 -4.99
N ILE A 339 -20.93 5.47 -4.41
CA ILE A 339 -19.78 6.04 -5.12
C ILE A 339 -18.57 5.12 -4.89
N ASP A 340 -17.91 4.72 -5.97
CA ASP A 340 -16.71 3.90 -5.91
C ASP A 340 -15.47 4.78 -5.75
N PHE A 341 -14.68 4.55 -4.71
CA PHE A 341 -13.42 5.25 -4.45
C PHE A 341 -12.26 4.31 -4.73
N ASN A 342 -11.19 4.84 -5.33
CA ASN A 342 -9.98 4.07 -5.53
C ASN A 342 -8.71 4.88 -5.34
N TRP A 343 -7.67 4.23 -4.80
CA TRP A 343 -6.30 4.71 -4.81
C TRP A 343 -5.44 3.67 -5.52
N LYS A 344 -4.49 4.11 -6.34
CA LYS A 344 -3.59 3.22 -7.08
C LYS A 344 -2.14 3.60 -6.83
N PRO A 345 -1.27 2.62 -6.51
CA PRO A 345 0.15 2.85 -6.52
C PRO A 345 0.65 3.14 -7.94
N ARG A 346 1.84 3.74 -8.03
CA ARG A 346 2.54 3.91 -9.30
C ARG A 346 2.78 2.53 -9.94
N GLN A 347 2.46 2.40 -11.21
CA GLN A 347 2.72 1.18 -11.99
C GLN A 347 4.04 1.25 -12.75
N ILE A 348 4.69 0.09 -12.91
CA ILE A 348 5.86 -0.06 -13.77
C ILE A 348 5.37 -0.45 -15.17
N PRO A 349 5.64 0.35 -16.22
CA PRO A 349 5.27 -0.05 -17.56
C PRO A 349 6.06 -1.29 -17.99
N LEU A 350 5.40 -2.22 -18.66
CA LEU A 350 6.05 -3.40 -19.24
C LEU A 350 7.16 -2.97 -20.22
N PRO A 351 8.26 -3.73 -20.35
CA PRO A 351 9.41 -3.32 -21.16
C PRO A 351 9.04 -2.89 -22.59
N TRP A 352 8.14 -3.61 -23.25
CA TRP A 352 7.69 -3.31 -24.62
C TRP A 352 6.72 -2.14 -24.74
N LYS A 353 6.20 -1.60 -23.62
CA LYS A 353 5.39 -0.37 -23.59
C LYS A 353 6.25 0.89 -23.45
N LYS A 354 7.54 0.77 -23.11
CA LYS A 354 8.46 1.91 -22.94
C LYS A 354 8.92 2.53 -24.28
N SER A 355 8.81 1.81 -25.38
CA SER A 355 9.35 2.16 -26.70
C SER A 355 8.37 2.89 -27.64
N GLY A 356 7.33 3.54 -27.10
CA GLY A 356 6.36 4.34 -27.87
C GLY A 356 6.56 5.85 -27.71
N HIS A 357 7.76 6.35 -28.01
CA HIS A 357 8.05 7.78 -28.19
C HIS A 357 8.53 8.04 -29.60
#